data_AF-A0A2J5PVG8-F1
#
_entry.id   AF-A0A2J5PVG8-F1
#
_cell.length_a   1.000
_cell.length_b   1.000
_cell.length_c   1.000
_cell.angle_alpha   90.00
_cell.angle_beta   90.00
_cell.angle_gamma   90.00
#
_symmetry.space_group_name_H-M   'P 1'
#
loop_
_entity.id
_entity.type
_entity.pdbx_description
1 polymer ?
#
loop_
_entity_poly.entity_id
_entity_poly.type
_entity_poly.pdbx_seq_one_letter_code
_entity_poly.pdbx_strand_id
1 'polypeptide(L)'
;DTLFYNADNPRERYDPQRTLRRQGNAYLTTGSVLYSNLGNPLLTIVADTCGRHDTLGGACAQESNTVRYAQDKRYMHSCRDNFLCACLHDGRLHKRDIGANINFFMNVPVTPEGGLTFEDGISAAGKYVELRAECNAVVLISNCPQLNNPCNGWNPTPAEVLVWN
;
A
#
# COMPACT_ATOMS: atom_id res chain seq x y z
N ASP A 1 1.29 -0.85 4.29
CA ASP A 1 0.48 -1.22 3.10
C ASP A 1 -0.94 -0.75 3.27
N THR A 2 -1.54 -0.25 2.20
CA THR A 2 -2.88 0.35 2.26
C THR A 2 -3.75 -0.07 1.09
N LEU A 3 -5.01 -0.41 1.38
CA LEU A 3 -6.05 -0.68 0.39
C LEU A 3 -7.14 0.39 0.47
N PHE A 4 -7.69 0.75 -0.68
CA PHE A 4 -8.72 1.79 -0.80
C PHE A 4 -9.93 1.28 -1.57
N TYR A 5 -11.11 1.54 -1.03
CA TYR A 5 -12.40 1.16 -1.59
C TYR A 5 -13.38 2.33 -1.52
N ASN A 6 -14.34 2.38 -2.43
CA ASN A 6 -15.51 3.24 -2.27
C ASN A 6 -16.42 2.65 -1.18
N ALA A 7 -16.79 3.44 -0.17
CA ALA A 7 -17.61 2.99 0.95
C ALA A 7 -19.05 2.67 0.55
N ASP A 8 -19.56 3.35 -0.49
CA ASP A 8 -20.92 3.18 -0.99
C ASP A 8 -21.02 1.99 -1.97
N ASN A 9 -19.88 1.53 -2.51
CA ASN A 9 -19.77 0.35 -3.36
C ASN A 9 -18.40 -0.33 -3.20
N PRO A 10 -18.24 -1.28 -2.26
CA PRO A 10 -16.94 -1.92 -2.00
C PRO A 10 -16.34 -2.74 -3.17
N ARG A 11 -17.10 -2.94 -4.26
CA ARG A 11 -16.57 -3.53 -5.51
C ARG A 11 -15.76 -2.52 -6.32
N GLU A 12 -15.96 -1.24 -6.08
CA GLU A 12 -15.14 -0.17 -6.59
C GLU A 12 -13.93 0.04 -5.67
N ARG A 13 -12.74 -0.19 -6.20
CA ARG A 13 -11.49 -0.23 -5.43
C ARG A 13 -10.32 0.29 -6.24
N TYR A 14 -9.27 0.69 -5.55
CA TYR A 14 -8.04 1.17 -6.17
C TYR A 14 -7.52 0.24 -7.27
N ASP A 15 -7.11 0.84 -8.40
CA ASP A 15 -6.56 0.17 -9.56
C ASP A 15 -5.20 0.81 -9.91
N PRO A 16 -4.07 0.13 -9.58
CA PRO A 16 -2.75 0.66 -9.88
C PRO A 16 -2.53 0.81 -11.38
N GLN A 17 -3.01 -0.12 -12.21
CA GLN A 17 -2.76 -0.07 -13.65
C GLN A 17 -3.37 1.20 -14.25
N ARG A 18 -4.57 1.55 -13.81
CA ARG A 18 -5.24 2.77 -14.26
C ARG A 18 -4.56 4.03 -13.73
N THR A 19 -4.19 4.07 -12.46
CA THR A 19 -3.45 5.20 -11.89
C THR A 19 -2.13 5.43 -12.64
N LEU A 20 -1.28 4.40 -12.75
CA LEU A 20 0.03 4.51 -13.37
C LEU A 20 -0.06 4.90 -14.85
N ARG A 21 -1.00 4.33 -15.61
CA ARG A 21 -1.22 4.70 -17.03
C ARG A 21 -1.64 6.15 -17.20
N ARG A 22 -2.49 6.68 -16.32
CA ARG A 22 -2.99 8.06 -16.42
C ARG A 22 -1.91 9.09 -16.09
N GLN A 23 -1.09 8.81 -15.08
CA GLN A 23 -0.04 9.73 -14.66
C GLN A 23 1.28 9.57 -15.44
N GLY A 24 1.46 8.47 -16.18
CA GLY A 24 2.69 8.20 -16.93
C GLY A 24 3.94 7.99 -16.06
N ASN A 25 3.75 7.60 -14.80
CA ASN A 25 4.80 7.43 -13.80
C ASN A 25 4.47 6.21 -12.93
N ALA A 26 5.48 5.41 -12.59
CA ALA A 26 5.35 4.20 -11.76
C ALA A 26 5.18 4.49 -10.25
N TYR A 27 5.60 5.68 -9.80
CA TYR A 27 5.57 6.05 -8.38
C TYR A 27 4.46 7.03 -8.07
N LEU A 28 3.90 6.90 -6.87
CA LEU A 28 2.90 7.82 -6.36
C LEU A 28 3.56 8.91 -5.51
N THR A 29 3.12 10.16 -5.67
CA THR A 29 3.57 11.29 -4.85
C THR A 29 2.50 12.39 -4.89
N THR A 30 2.80 13.58 -4.35
CA THR A 30 1.94 14.77 -4.44
C THR A 30 1.42 14.97 -5.86
N GLY A 31 0.11 15.13 -6.00
CA GLY A 31 -0.59 15.27 -7.29
C GLY A 31 -1.05 13.95 -7.91
N SER A 32 -0.60 12.79 -7.42
CA SER A 32 -1.13 11.49 -7.87
C SER A 32 -2.60 11.34 -7.49
N VAL A 33 -3.43 11.08 -8.49
CA VAL A 33 -4.83 10.69 -8.30
C VAL A 33 -4.94 9.17 -8.28
N LEU A 34 -5.49 8.64 -7.19
CA LEU A 34 -5.71 7.22 -6.98
C LEU A 34 -7.05 6.84 -7.60
N TYR A 35 -7.01 6.20 -8.77
CA TYR A 35 -8.19 5.84 -9.54
C TYR A 35 -8.71 4.47 -9.14
N SER A 36 -10.03 4.31 -9.19
CA SER A 36 -10.67 3.02 -9.04
C SER A 36 -10.62 2.17 -10.31
N ASN A 37 -10.94 0.88 -10.18
CA ASN A 37 -11.19 -0.03 -11.29
C ASN A 37 -12.32 0.45 -12.23
N LEU A 38 -13.24 1.30 -11.76
CA LEU A 38 -14.28 1.93 -12.59
C LEU A 38 -13.79 3.23 -13.24
N GLY A 39 -12.63 3.74 -12.82
CA GLY A 39 -12.01 4.94 -13.39
C GLY A 39 -12.42 6.25 -12.74
N ASN A 40 -13.08 6.20 -11.59
CA ASN A 40 -13.36 7.38 -10.78
C ASN A 40 -12.17 7.67 -9.85
N PRO A 41 -11.90 8.93 -9.51
CA PRO A 41 -10.98 9.29 -8.42
C PRO A 41 -11.52 8.76 -7.09
N LEU A 42 -10.69 8.06 -6.31
CA LEU A 42 -11.01 7.68 -4.93
C LEU A 42 -10.36 8.64 -3.94
N LEU A 43 -9.06 8.92 -4.13
CA LEU A 43 -8.29 9.86 -3.32
C LEU A 43 -7.26 10.57 -4.19
N THR A 44 -6.79 11.72 -3.72
CA THR A 44 -5.64 12.44 -4.28
C THR A 44 -4.58 12.61 -3.22
N ILE A 45 -3.32 12.31 -3.53
CA ILE A 45 -2.19 12.63 -2.64
C ILE A 45 -1.95 14.15 -2.74
N VAL A 46 -2.20 14.88 -1.66
CA VAL A 46 -2.13 16.35 -1.63
C VAL A 46 -0.84 16.87 -1.01
N ALA A 47 -0.15 16.05 -0.22
CA ALA A 47 1.20 16.32 0.26
C ALA A 47 1.96 15.00 0.47
N ASP A 48 3.26 15.03 0.19
CA ASP A 48 4.18 13.90 0.37
C ASP A 48 5.57 14.47 0.70
N THR A 49 6.11 14.06 1.84
CA THR A 49 7.44 14.48 2.30
C THR A 49 8.54 13.46 2.00
N CYS A 50 8.19 12.28 1.48
CA CYS A 50 9.12 11.22 1.05
C CYS A 50 9.45 11.33 -0.45
N GLY A 51 8.53 11.86 -1.25
CA GLY A 51 8.72 12.16 -2.68
C GLY A 51 8.39 11.01 -3.63
N ARG A 52 8.27 9.77 -3.13
CA ARG A 52 7.77 8.62 -3.89
C ARG A 52 7.22 7.51 -3.00
N HIS A 53 6.25 6.79 -3.52
CA HIS A 53 5.67 5.58 -2.93
C HIS A 53 5.45 4.50 -3.97
N ASP A 54 5.61 3.25 -3.54
CA ASP A 54 5.46 2.08 -4.39
C ASP A 54 4.01 1.59 -4.44
N THR A 55 3.61 1.07 -5.60
CA THR A 55 2.36 0.32 -5.80
C THR A 55 2.55 -0.91 -6.70
N LEU A 56 3.80 -1.28 -6.98
CA LEU A 56 4.17 -2.44 -7.79
C LEU A 56 4.39 -3.68 -6.92
N GLY A 57 4.96 -3.47 -5.73
CA GLY A 57 5.14 -4.52 -4.73
C GLY A 57 3.80 -4.95 -4.13
N GLY A 58 3.49 -6.24 -4.22
CA GLY A 58 2.37 -6.79 -3.47
C GLY A 58 2.65 -6.84 -1.97
N ALA A 59 1.59 -6.73 -1.18
CA ALA A 59 1.65 -6.90 0.27
C ALA A 59 2.38 -8.19 0.68
N CYS A 60 3.18 -8.12 1.74
CA CYS A 60 3.83 -9.32 2.26
C CYS A 60 2.79 -10.35 2.72
N ALA A 61 3.09 -11.62 2.49
CA ALA A 61 2.20 -12.75 2.75
C ALA A 61 3.04 -13.94 3.22
N GLN A 62 2.41 -14.86 3.95
CA GLN A 62 3.01 -16.14 4.32
C GLN A 62 3.66 -16.83 3.12
N GLU A 63 2.95 -16.96 2.00
CA GLU A 63 3.44 -17.66 0.81
C GLU A 63 4.66 -16.94 0.21
N SER A 64 4.61 -15.61 0.07
CA SER A 64 5.72 -14.84 -0.49
C SER A 64 6.94 -14.84 0.43
N ASN A 65 6.76 -14.83 1.76
CA ASN A 65 7.85 -14.94 2.72
C ASN A 65 8.56 -16.31 2.61
N THR A 66 7.81 -17.40 2.47
CA THR A 66 8.42 -18.75 2.33
C THR A 66 9.20 -18.93 1.05
N VAL A 67 8.76 -18.32 -0.05
CA VAL A 67 9.42 -18.41 -1.35
C VAL A 67 10.65 -17.50 -1.42
N ARG A 68 10.56 -16.29 -0.86
CA ARG A 68 11.63 -15.28 -1.00
C ARG A 68 12.75 -15.43 0.01
N TYR A 69 12.45 -15.89 1.23
CA TYR A 69 13.40 -15.87 2.35
C TYR A 69 13.74 -17.27 2.82
N ALA A 70 12.80 -17.97 3.44
CA ALA A 70 12.97 -19.36 3.91
C ALA A 70 11.65 -19.95 4.41
N GLN A 71 11.57 -21.29 4.45
CA GLN A 71 10.35 -22.01 4.88
C GLN A 71 9.95 -21.73 6.34
N ASP A 72 10.91 -21.43 7.21
CA ASP A 72 10.67 -21.10 8.62
C ASP A 72 9.95 -19.75 8.79
N LYS A 73 9.94 -18.88 7.77
CA LYS A 73 9.25 -17.57 7.79
C LYS A 73 7.73 -17.69 7.61
N ARG A 74 7.21 -18.91 7.40
CA ARG A 74 5.78 -19.21 7.22
C ARG A 74 4.88 -18.64 8.30
N TYR A 75 5.34 -18.61 9.55
CA TYR A 75 4.52 -18.24 10.70
C TYR A 75 4.68 -16.79 11.14
N MET A 76 5.50 -16.01 10.42
CA MET A 76 5.65 -14.60 10.70
C MET A 76 4.42 -13.82 10.26
N HIS A 77 4.08 -12.77 11.01
CA HIS A 77 2.99 -11.86 10.65
C HIS A 77 3.20 -11.27 9.24
N SER A 78 2.08 -11.01 8.56
CA SER A 78 2.10 -10.49 7.20
C SER A 78 0.99 -9.46 6.98
N CYS A 79 1.21 -8.53 6.05
CA CYS A 79 0.21 -7.53 5.68
C CYS A 79 -1.06 -8.18 5.14
N ARG A 80 -0.92 -9.29 4.41
CA ARG A 80 -2.07 -10.02 3.89
C ARG A 80 -2.94 -10.61 4.99
N ASP A 81 -2.35 -11.11 6.08
CA ASP A 81 -3.11 -11.59 7.23
C ASP A 81 -3.76 -10.44 8.00
N ASN A 82 -3.05 -9.31 8.14
CA ASN A 82 -3.64 -8.10 8.72
C ASN A 82 -4.85 -7.60 7.91
N PHE A 83 -4.76 -7.63 6.58
CA PHE A 83 -5.89 -7.29 5.71
C PHE A 83 -7.05 -8.27 5.85
N LEU A 84 -6.80 -9.57 6.04
CA LEU A 84 -7.86 -10.53 6.32
C LEU A 84 -8.59 -10.19 7.63
N CYS A 85 -7.85 -9.86 8.70
CA CYS A 85 -8.43 -9.39 9.95
C CYS A 85 -9.25 -8.10 9.77
N ALA A 86 -8.73 -7.13 9.00
CA ALA A 86 -9.43 -5.89 8.72
C ALA A 86 -10.71 -6.10 7.89
N CYS A 87 -10.69 -6.99 6.88
CA CYS A 87 -11.89 -7.37 6.14
C CYS A 87 -12.95 -8.02 7.05
N LEU A 88 -12.53 -8.93 7.94
CA LEU A 88 -13.43 -9.55 8.91
C LEU A 88 -14.04 -8.53 9.87
N HIS A 89 -13.25 -7.54 10.30
CA HIS A 89 -13.73 -6.46 11.17
C HIS A 89 -14.72 -5.52 10.46
N ASP A 90 -14.45 -5.15 9.21
CA ASP A 90 -15.34 -4.29 8.41
C ASP A 90 -16.68 -4.99 8.06
N GLY A 91 -16.64 -6.31 7.80
CA GLY A 91 -17.84 -7.12 7.55
C GLY A 91 -18.48 -6.97 6.16
N ARG A 92 -18.12 -5.95 5.38
CA ARG A 92 -18.57 -5.79 3.98
C ARG A 92 -17.56 -6.36 2.98
N LEU A 93 -16.29 -6.37 3.35
CA LEU A 93 -15.19 -6.92 2.56
C LEU A 93 -14.88 -8.37 2.91
N HIS A 94 -14.42 -9.14 1.93
CA HIS A 94 -13.97 -10.52 2.11
C HIS A 94 -12.63 -10.79 1.43
N LYS A 95 -12.04 -11.97 1.69
CA LYS A 95 -10.72 -12.37 1.17
C LYS A 95 -10.49 -12.09 -0.33
N ARG A 96 -11.52 -12.20 -1.19
CA ARG A 96 -11.37 -11.97 -2.64
C ARG A 96 -11.27 -10.48 -3.02
N ASP A 97 -11.58 -9.58 -2.09
CA ASP A 97 -11.48 -8.13 -2.30
C ASP A 97 -10.09 -7.59 -2.02
N ILE A 98 -9.24 -8.36 -1.33
CA ILE A 98 -7.83 -8.02 -1.11
C ILE A 98 -7.14 -8.05 -2.48
N GLY A 99 -6.86 -6.85 -3.00
CA GLY A 99 -6.27 -6.63 -4.31
C GLY A 99 -4.89 -6.00 -4.22
N ALA A 100 -4.54 -5.21 -5.24
CA ALA A 100 -3.31 -4.44 -5.23
C ALA A 100 -3.37 -3.32 -4.18
N ASN A 101 -2.25 -3.10 -3.51
CA ASN A 101 -2.10 -2.15 -2.42
C ASN A 101 -1.08 -1.06 -2.76
N ILE A 102 -1.12 0.02 -2.00
CA ILE A 102 -0.08 1.04 -2.00
C ILE A 102 0.84 0.78 -0.80
N ASN A 103 2.15 0.81 -1.04
CA ASN A 103 3.18 0.70 -0.02
C ASN A 103 3.73 2.10 0.29
N PHE A 104 2.98 2.88 1.08
CA PHE A 104 3.50 4.16 1.57
C PHE A 104 4.80 3.97 2.33
N PHE A 105 5.72 4.92 2.17
CA PHE A 105 7.07 4.95 2.77
C PHE A 105 8.05 3.88 2.26
N MET A 106 7.57 2.86 1.54
CA MET A 106 8.40 1.82 0.97
C MET A 106 9.19 2.31 -0.25
N ASN A 107 10.45 1.88 -0.35
CA ASN A 107 11.34 2.22 -1.45
C ASN A 107 11.60 0.99 -2.34
N VAL A 108 11.02 1.00 -3.55
CA VAL A 108 11.17 -0.08 -4.54
C VAL A 108 11.58 0.52 -5.89
N PRO A 109 12.87 0.79 -6.12
CA PRO A 109 13.31 1.38 -7.38
C PRO A 109 13.14 0.41 -8.56
N VAL A 110 12.63 0.95 -9.66
CA VAL A 110 12.58 0.31 -10.97
C VAL A 110 13.83 0.70 -11.76
N THR A 111 14.59 -0.29 -12.24
CA THR A 111 15.75 -0.03 -13.11
C THR A 111 15.33 0.16 -14.57
N PRO A 112 16.15 0.81 -15.43
CA PRO A 112 15.86 0.92 -16.86
C PRO A 112 15.65 -0.42 -17.57
N GLU A 113 16.26 -1.49 -17.06
CA GLU A 113 16.14 -2.87 -17.55
C GLU A 113 14.86 -3.58 -17.05
N GLY A 114 14.05 -2.90 -16.22
CA GLY A 114 12.83 -3.45 -15.62
C GLY A 114 13.05 -4.25 -14.34
N GLY A 115 14.22 -4.15 -13.72
CA GLY A 115 14.51 -4.76 -12.42
C GLY A 115 13.78 -4.05 -11.28
N LEU A 116 13.51 -4.77 -10.20
CA LEU A 116 12.92 -4.27 -8.95
C LEU A 116 13.73 -4.79 -7.77
N THR A 117 14.14 -3.89 -6.87
CA THR A 117 14.83 -4.27 -5.62
C THR A 117 14.12 -3.69 -4.41
N PHE A 118 14.21 -4.41 -3.28
CA PHE A 118 13.78 -3.89 -1.99
C PHE A 118 14.95 -3.15 -1.37
N GLU A 119 14.89 -1.83 -1.41
CA GLU A 119 15.95 -0.98 -0.85
C GLU A 119 15.52 -0.41 0.50
N ASP A 120 16.49 0.16 1.21
CA ASP A 120 16.23 0.91 2.44
C ASP A 120 15.16 1.98 2.21
N GLY A 121 14.28 2.12 3.21
CA GLY A 121 13.24 3.14 3.21
C GLY A 121 13.84 4.54 3.05
N ILE A 122 13.21 5.36 2.21
CA ILE A 122 13.56 6.78 2.04
C ILE A 122 12.83 7.67 3.06
N SER A 123 11.99 7.07 3.91
CA SER A 123 11.27 7.74 4.99
C SER A 123 12.12 7.86 6.25
N ALA A 124 11.72 8.79 7.13
CA ALA A 124 12.26 8.95 8.47
C ALA A 124 11.13 9.36 9.42
N ALA A 125 11.39 9.36 10.73
CA ALA A 125 10.44 9.86 11.72
C ALA A 125 9.97 11.28 11.36
N GLY A 126 8.66 11.54 11.49
CA GLY A 126 8.03 12.82 11.14
C GLY A 126 7.72 13.02 9.65
N LYS A 127 8.13 12.09 8.77
CA LYS A 127 7.65 12.09 7.38
C LYS A 127 6.19 11.64 7.33
N TYR A 128 5.43 12.27 6.46
CA TYR A 128 4.02 11.98 6.22
C TYR A 128 3.68 12.00 4.73
N VAL A 129 2.54 11.38 4.43
CA VAL A 129 1.77 11.50 3.19
C VAL A 129 0.35 11.90 3.58
N GLU A 130 -0.22 12.84 2.85
CA GLU A 130 -1.57 13.35 3.08
C GLU A 130 -2.44 13.06 1.88
N LEU A 131 -3.66 12.57 2.15
CA LEU A 131 -4.61 12.20 1.12
C LEU A 131 -5.91 12.96 1.33
N ARG A 132 -6.42 13.57 0.26
CA ARG A 132 -7.79 14.06 0.20
C ARG A 132 -8.67 12.96 -0.36
N ALA A 133 -9.74 12.62 0.35
CA ALA A 133 -10.76 11.72 -0.18
C ALA A 133 -11.62 12.45 -1.24
N GLU A 134 -11.82 11.83 -2.40
CA GLU A 134 -12.67 12.36 -3.48
C GLU A 134 -14.09 11.75 -3.45
N CYS A 135 -14.29 10.76 -2.59
CA CYS A 135 -15.56 10.09 -2.31
C CYS A 135 -15.57 9.56 -0.85
N ASN A 136 -16.69 9.02 -0.39
CA ASN A 136 -16.71 8.22 0.83
C ASN A 136 -15.79 7.01 0.64
N ALA A 137 -14.72 6.90 1.43
CA ALA A 137 -13.70 5.88 1.25
C ALA A 137 -13.60 4.95 2.46
N VAL A 138 -13.39 3.66 2.20
CA VAL A 138 -12.92 2.70 3.20
C VAL A 138 -11.44 2.50 2.96
N VAL A 139 -10.64 2.67 4.01
CA VAL A 139 -9.19 2.55 3.98
C VAL A 139 -8.76 1.45 4.95
N LEU A 140 -8.09 0.42 4.44
CA LEU A 140 -7.51 -0.64 5.28
C LEU A 140 -6.02 -0.42 5.31
N ILE A 141 -5.47 -0.24 6.50
CA ILE A 141 -4.05 0.00 6.71
C ILE A 141 -3.47 -1.17 7.48
N SER A 142 -2.41 -1.77 6.92
CA SER A 142 -1.54 -2.68 7.63
C SER A 142 -0.21 -1.98 7.88
N ASN A 143 0.13 -1.74 9.15
CA ASN A 143 1.50 -1.38 9.51
C ASN A 143 2.39 -2.61 9.29
N CYS A 144 3.25 -2.55 8.26
CA CYS A 144 3.88 -3.73 7.70
C CYS A 144 4.84 -4.40 8.71
N PRO A 145 4.63 -5.68 9.08
CA PRO A 145 5.45 -6.36 10.09
C PRO A 145 6.72 -7.00 9.51
N GLN A 146 7.13 -6.64 8.29
CA GLN A 146 8.23 -7.30 7.59
C GLN A 146 9.57 -7.07 8.30
N LEU A 147 10.29 -8.17 8.55
CA LEU A 147 11.61 -8.21 9.19
C LEU A 147 12.67 -8.91 8.32
N ASN A 148 12.33 -9.37 7.13
CA ASN A 148 13.22 -10.15 6.27
C ASN A 148 13.84 -9.33 5.13
N ASN A 149 13.58 -8.02 5.07
CA ASN A 149 14.11 -7.11 4.06
C ASN A 149 14.31 -5.69 4.64
N PRO A 150 15.04 -4.80 3.93
CA PRO A 150 15.41 -3.49 4.48
C PRO A 150 14.28 -2.45 4.46
N CYS A 151 13.11 -2.75 3.90
CA CYS A 151 12.08 -1.74 3.65
C CYS A 151 11.56 -1.03 4.91
N ASN A 152 11.63 -1.69 6.07
CA ASN A 152 11.28 -1.12 7.38
C ASN A 152 12.50 -0.97 8.30
N GLY A 153 13.71 -0.89 7.75
CA GLY A 153 14.96 -0.83 8.53
C GLY A 153 15.13 -2.03 9.47
N TRP A 154 14.56 -3.19 9.12
CA TRP A 154 14.56 -4.42 9.93
C TRP A 154 13.88 -4.29 11.30
N ASN A 155 13.24 -3.16 11.60
CA ASN A 155 12.60 -2.85 12.87
C ASN A 155 11.35 -1.97 12.66
N PRO A 156 10.18 -2.57 12.43
CA PRO A 156 8.93 -1.85 12.24
C PRO A 156 8.63 -0.94 13.42
N THR A 157 8.30 0.32 13.12
CA THR A 157 7.94 1.33 14.11
C THR A 157 6.44 1.65 14.04
N PRO A 158 5.85 2.26 15.08
CA PRO A 158 4.48 2.72 15.03
C PRO A 158 4.25 3.73 13.89
N ALA A 159 3.10 3.62 13.24
CA ALA A 159 2.59 4.62 12.30
C ALA A 159 1.33 5.27 12.90
N GLU A 160 1.19 6.57 12.70
CA GLU A 160 0.01 7.33 13.15
C GLU A 160 -0.90 7.62 11.95
N VAL A 161 -2.21 7.60 12.19
CA VAL A 161 -3.23 7.96 11.21
C VAL A 161 -4.11 9.03 11.84
N LEU A 162 -4.18 10.17 11.17
CA LEU A 162 -5.07 11.28 11.53
C LEU A 162 -6.16 11.39 10.47
N VAL A 163 -7.38 11.72 10.89
CA VAL A 163 -8.51 11.96 9.99
C VAL A 163 -9.16 13.27 10.41
N TRP A 164 -9.36 14.18 9.47
CA TRP A 164 -9.89 15.51 9.71
C TRP A 164 -10.70 16.02 8.50
N ASN A 165 -11.39 17.14 8.72
CA ASN A 165 -12.25 17.81 7.75
C ASN A 165 -11.66 19.17 7.37
#